data_AF-A0A411WMB4-F1
#
_entry.id   AF-A0A411WMB4-F1
#
_cell.length_a   1.000
_cell.length_b   1.000
_cell.length_c   1.000
_cell.angle_alpha   90.00
_cell.angle_beta   90.00
_cell.angle_gamma   90.00
#
_symmetry.space_group_name_H-M   'P 1'
#
loop_
_entity.id
_entity.type
_entity.pdbx_description
1 polymer ?
#
loop_
_entity_poly.entity_id
_entity_poly.type
_entity_poly.pdbx_seq_one_letter_code
_entity_poly.pdbx_strand_id
1 'polypeptide(L)'
;MRDSRPLLLDTLFDDTDLLRNVQQRAIALIKLNKAVKALLPKQLHEFCRVANYRQGILVLEVANASWLTLLRYEQQTLLSTLRSEILPSLVSIDIKINPKLSTNKQTAENLVHRYIPESTKDDMPMRQLSEQSAKQLKELAARSPKRLKEKLERLAALAGERVTSATSRNNLNRTKKP
;
A
#
# COMPACT_ATOMS: atom_id res chain seq x y z
N MET A 1 31.53 -11.40 3.52
CA MET A 1 31.00 -10.19 4.20
C MET A 1 30.44 -9.30 3.10
N ARG A 2 29.18 -8.83 3.19
CA ARG A 2 28.64 -7.90 2.20
C ARG A 2 28.99 -6.49 2.63
N ASP A 3 29.79 -5.78 1.85
CA ASP A 3 30.05 -4.37 2.07
C ASP A 3 28.72 -3.62 2.03
N SER A 4 28.28 -3.14 3.19
CA SER A 4 27.02 -2.42 3.38
C SER A 4 27.27 -0.92 3.52
N ARG A 5 28.39 -0.43 2.94
CA ARG A 5 28.74 0.99 2.99
C ARG A 5 27.80 1.77 2.08
N PRO A 6 27.23 2.89 2.55
CA PRO A 6 26.43 3.75 1.70
C PRO A 6 27.33 4.35 0.61
N LEU A 7 27.00 4.07 -0.65
CA LEU A 7 27.65 4.63 -1.83
C LEU A 7 26.87 5.87 -2.28
N LEU A 8 27.58 6.86 -2.84
CA LEU A 8 26.97 8.03 -3.45
C LEU A 8 26.27 7.62 -4.75
N LEU A 9 25.13 8.24 -5.04
CA LEU A 9 24.34 7.91 -6.23
C LEU A 9 25.11 8.16 -7.54
N ASP A 10 25.96 9.20 -7.56
CA ASP A 10 26.78 9.57 -8.72
C ASP A 10 27.78 8.47 -9.10
N THR A 11 28.41 7.84 -8.10
CA THR A 11 29.34 6.72 -8.33
C THR A 11 28.66 5.52 -8.97
N LEU A 12 27.35 5.36 -8.75
CA LEU A 12 26.54 4.32 -9.36
C LEU A 12 26.17 4.65 -10.81
N PHE A 13 26.07 5.94 -11.15
CA PHE A 13 25.77 6.39 -12.51
C PHE A 13 26.99 6.39 -13.43
N ASP A 14 28.17 6.64 -12.86
CA ASP A 14 29.44 6.58 -13.60
C ASP A 14 29.82 5.14 -14.00
N ASP A 15 29.37 4.16 -13.21
CA ASP A 15 29.69 2.75 -13.43
C ASP A 15 28.73 2.11 -14.44
N THR A 16 29.01 2.34 -15.73
CA THR A 16 28.14 1.95 -16.86
C THR A 16 27.81 0.46 -16.91
N ASP A 17 28.71 -0.41 -16.44
CA ASP A 17 28.49 -1.86 -16.39
C ASP A 17 27.47 -2.24 -15.33
N LEU A 18 27.50 -1.61 -14.15
CA LEU A 18 26.50 -1.82 -13.11
C LEU A 18 25.10 -1.39 -13.59
N LEU A 19 24.99 -0.22 -14.21
CA LEU A 19 23.73 0.26 -14.78
C LEU A 19 23.18 -0.69 -15.85
N ARG A 20 24.04 -1.16 -16.76
CA ARG A 20 23.66 -2.12 -17.80
C ARG A 20 23.12 -3.41 -17.21
N ASN A 21 23.77 -3.94 -16.17
CA ASN A 21 23.32 -5.13 -15.46
C ASN A 21 21.95 -4.93 -14.80
N VAL A 22 21.73 -3.79 -14.14
CA VAL A 22 20.43 -3.44 -13.53
C VAL A 22 19.35 -3.33 -14.61
N GLN A 23 19.64 -2.66 -15.72
CA GLN A 23 18.71 -2.50 -16.84
C GLN A 23 18.33 -3.85 -17.45
N GLN A 24 19.32 -4.70 -17.77
CA GLN A 24 19.09 -6.03 -18.32
C GLN A 24 18.22 -6.87 -17.39
N ARG A 25 18.51 -6.82 -16.08
CA ARG A 25 17.73 -7.54 -15.07
C ARG A 25 16.32 -7.00 -14.94
N ALA A 26 16.13 -5.69 -15.01
CA ALA A 26 14.80 -5.07 -15.01
C ALA A 26 13.98 -5.52 -16.24
N ILE A 27 14.58 -5.51 -17.43
CA ILE A 27 13.94 -5.98 -18.67
C ILE A 27 13.56 -7.47 -18.55
N ALA A 28 14.47 -8.31 -18.05
CA ALA A 28 14.22 -9.73 -17.83
C ALA A 28 13.04 -9.95 -16.86
N LEU A 29 12.99 -9.20 -15.75
CA LEU A 29 11.87 -9.26 -14.80
C LEU A 29 10.55 -8.80 -15.42
N ILE A 30 10.54 -7.76 -16.26
CA ILE A 30 9.33 -7.31 -16.95
C ILE A 30 8.81 -8.39 -17.91
N LYS A 31 9.70 -9.02 -18.68
CA LYS A 31 9.34 -10.13 -19.58
C LYS A 31 8.80 -11.32 -18.79
N LEU A 32 9.48 -11.70 -17.72
CA LEU A 32 9.06 -12.78 -16.83
C LEU A 32 7.68 -12.50 -16.22
N ASN A 33 7.42 -11.27 -15.77
CA ASN A 33 6.13 -10.88 -15.23
C ASN A 33 5.00 -11.04 -16.26
N LYS A 34 5.24 -10.70 -17.54
CA LYS A 34 4.26 -10.91 -18.60
C LYS A 34 3.99 -12.40 -18.84
N ALA A 35 5.04 -13.21 -18.89
CA ALA A 35 4.92 -14.66 -19.09
C ALA A 35 4.18 -15.34 -17.94
N VAL A 36 4.52 -15.02 -16.69
CA VAL A 36 3.81 -15.53 -15.51
C VAL A 36 2.34 -15.12 -15.53
N LYS A 37 2.01 -13.88 -15.91
CA LYS A 37 0.61 -13.46 -16.05
C LYS A 37 -0.14 -14.25 -17.13
N ALA A 38 0.50 -14.61 -18.24
CA ALA A 38 -0.14 -15.40 -19.28
C ALA A 38 -0.54 -16.81 -18.80
N LEU A 39 0.21 -17.38 -17.86
CA LEU A 39 -0.07 -18.68 -17.24
C LEU A 39 -1.11 -18.61 -16.11
N LEU A 40 -1.32 -17.43 -15.53
CA LEU A 40 -2.25 -17.24 -14.41
C LEU A 40 -3.70 -17.04 -14.88
N PRO A 41 -4.69 -17.43 -14.06
CA PRO A 41 -6.09 -17.07 -14.29
C PRO A 41 -6.31 -15.56 -14.41
N LYS A 42 -7.20 -15.13 -15.30
CA LYS A 42 -7.47 -13.71 -15.60
C LYS A 42 -7.82 -12.89 -14.34
N GLN A 43 -8.47 -13.50 -13.35
CA GLN A 43 -8.83 -12.83 -12.10
C GLN A 43 -7.60 -12.37 -11.30
N LEU A 44 -6.47 -13.07 -11.40
CA LEU A 44 -5.24 -12.78 -10.66
C LEU A 44 -4.34 -11.75 -11.35
N HIS A 45 -4.61 -11.38 -12.61
CA HIS A 45 -3.72 -10.53 -13.41
C HIS A 45 -3.52 -9.13 -12.82
N GLU A 46 -4.56 -8.57 -12.20
CA GLU A 46 -4.50 -7.24 -11.57
C GLU A 46 -3.90 -7.29 -10.17
N PHE A 47 -4.02 -8.43 -9.47
CA PHE A 47 -3.68 -8.55 -8.05
C PHE A 47 -2.39 -9.32 -7.78
N CYS A 48 -1.73 -9.82 -8.83
CA CYS A 48 -0.47 -10.57 -8.74
C CYS A 48 0.61 -9.93 -9.64
N ARG A 49 1.83 -9.88 -9.13
CA ARG A 49 3.01 -9.40 -9.86
C ARG A 49 4.26 -10.21 -9.47
N VAL A 50 5.16 -10.41 -10.43
CA VAL A 50 6.53 -10.86 -10.14
C VAL A 50 7.34 -9.73 -9.52
N ALA A 51 7.80 -9.94 -8.30
CA ALA A 51 8.62 -8.99 -7.56
C ALA A 51 10.11 -9.21 -7.81
N ASN A 52 10.54 -10.46 -7.83
CA ASN A 52 11.95 -10.80 -8.02
C ASN A 52 12.14 -12.24 -8.49
N TYR A 53 13.30 -12.52 -9.09
CA TYR A 53 13.81 -13.85 -9.32
C TYR A 53 15.28 -13.87 -8.88
N ARG A 54 15.63 -14.80 -8.00
CA ARG A 54 16.99 -14.95 -7.48
C ARG A 54 17.24 -16.38 -7.04
N GLN A 55 18.39 -16.95 -7.41
CA GLN A 55 18.86 -18.25 -6.90
C GLN A 55 17.80 -19.37 -7.02
N GLY A 56 17.07 -19.42 -8.13
CA GLY A 56 15.99 -20.39 -8.33
C GLY A 56 14.71 -20.13 -7.52
N ILE A 57 14.57 -18.98 -6.86
CA ILE A 57 13.36 -18.62 -6.13
C ILE A 57 12.64 -17.49 -6.86
N LEU A 58 11.41 -17.75 -7.29
CA LEU A 58 10.51 -16.74 -7.82
C LEU A 58 9.72 -16.10 -6.67
N VAL A 59 9.81 -14.78 -6.54
CA VAL A 59 9.06 -14.03 -5.55
C VAL A 59 7.87 -13.37 -6.24
N LEU A 60 6.67 -13.77 -5.83
CA LEU A 60 5.41 -13.19 -6.26
C LEU A 60 4.85 -12.29 -5.16
N GLU A 61 4.23 -11.19 -5.56
CA GLU A 61 3.50 -10.31 -4.68
C GLU A 61 2.02 -10.35 -5.03
N VAL A 62 1.18 -10.44 -4.00
CA VAL A 62 -0.28 -10.44 -4.11
C VAL A 62 -0.92 -9.34 -3.28
N ALA A 63 -2.06 -8.82 -3.69
CA ALA A 63 -2.68 -7.68 -3.02
C ALA A 63 -3.13 -7.94 -1.57
N ASN A 64 -3.67 -9.13 -1.27
CA ASN A 64 -4.20 -9.47 0.06
C ASN A 64 -4.18 -10.99 0.31
N ALA A 65 -4.61 -11.40 1.51
CA ALA A 65 -4.62 -12.79 1.94
C ALA A 65 -5.58 -13.69 1.13
N SER A 66 -6.69 -13.14 0.61
CA SER A 66 -7.63 -13.89 -0.23
C SER A 66 -6.94 -14.33 -1.53
N TRP A 67 -6.23 -13.41 -2.18
CA TRP A 67 -5.45 -13.72 -3.39
C TRP A 67 -4.25 -14.63 -3.11
N LEU A 68 -3.59 -14.47 -1.95
CA LEU A 68 -2.55 -15.40 -1.51
C LEU A 68 -3.08 -16.83 -1.46
N THR A 69 -4.23 -17.02 -0.84
CA THR A 69 -4.85 -18.34 -0.66
C THR A 69 -5.18 -18.96 -2.01
N LEU A 70 -5.81 -18.19 -2.90
CA LEU A 70 -6.09 -18.66 -4.27
C LEU A 70 -4.80 -19.04 -5.02
N LEU A 71 -3.76 -18.20 -4.94
CA LEU A 71 -2.49 -18.46 -5.61
C LEU A 71 -1.75 -19.68 -5.04
N ARG A 72 -1.93 -20.01 -3.75
CA ARG A 72 -1.36 -21.22 -3.14
C ARG A 72 -1.94 -22.50 -3.73
N TYR A 73 -3.21 -22.52 -4.08
CA TYR A 73 -3.80 -23.67 -4.76
C TYR A 73 -3.20 -23.86 -6.16
N GLU A 74 -2.97 -22.75 -6.88
CA GLU A 74 -2.35 -22.76 -8.21
C GLU A 74 -0.83 -22.95 -8.19
N GLN A 75 -0.19 -22.88 -7.02
CA GLN A 75 1.26 -22.79 -6.90
C GLN A 75 1.98 -23.98 -7.51
N GLN A 76 1.51 -25.21 -7.29
CA GLN A 76 2.19 -26.42 -7.78
C GLN A 76 2.08 -26.56 -9.29
N THR A 77 0.91 -26.27 -9.84
CA THR A 77 0.68 -26.21 -11.30
C THR A 77 1.57 -25.16 -11.93
N LEU A 78 1.56 -23.94 -11.38
CA LEU A 78 2.38 -22.83 -11.87
C LEU A 78 3.88 -23.12 -11.80
N LEU A 79 4.35 -23.73 -10.70
CA LEU A 79 5.75 -24.07 -10.54
C LEU A 79 6.19 -25.13 -11.56
N SER A 80 5.32 -26.10 -11.84
CA SER A 80 5.60 -27.17 -12.81
C SER A 80 5.64 -26.62 -14.24
N THR A 81 4.67 -25.78 -14.63
CA THR A 81 4.63 -25.17 -15.97
C THR A 81 5.78 -24.18 -16.18
N LEU A 82 6.12 -23.40 -15.16
CA LEU A 82 7.28 -22.50 -15.22
C LEU A 82 8.59 -23.26 -15.41
N ARG A 83 8.76 -24.42 -14.79
CA ARG A 83 9.96 -25.26 -14.98
C ARG A 83 10.07 -25.80 -16.39
N SER A 84 8.97 -26.24 -16.99
CA SER A 84 9.00 -26.84 -18.33
C SER A 84 9.22 -25.81 -19.43
N GLU A 85 8.67 -24.60 -19.28
CA GLU A 85 8.62 -23.64 -20.38
C GLU A 85 9.62 -22.48 -20.29
N ILE A 86 9.88 -21.94 -19.09
CA ILE A 86 10.50 -20.61 -18.95
C ILE A 86 11.73 -20.63 -18.04
N LEU A 87 11.67 -21.30 -16.88
CA LEU A 87 12.66 -21.27 -15.81
C LEU A 87 13.00 -22.69 -15.33
N PRO A 88 13.81 -23.46 -16.08
CA PRO A 88 14.18 -24.83 -15.69
C PRO A 88 14.95 -24.90 -14.36
N SER A 89 15.62 -23.82 -13.96
CA SER A 89 16.33 -23.70 -12.68
C SER A 89 15.46 -23.24 -11.50
N LEU A 90 14.15 -23.10 -11.68
CA LEU A 90 13.23 -22.71 -10.61
C LEU A 90 13.15 -23.82 -9.55
N VAL A 91 13.45 -23.50 -8.30
CA VAL A 91 13.39 -24.39 -7.14
C VAL A 91 12.09 -24.20 -6.37
N SER A 92 11.67 -22.95 -6.13
CA SER A 92 10.47 -22.66 -5.34
C SER A 92 9.85 -21.31 -5.70
N ILE A 93 8.60 -21.13 -5.26
CA ILE A 93 7.86 -19.86 -5.37
C ILE A 93 7.58 -19.35 -3.95
N ASP A 94 8.06 -18.15 -3.64
CA ASP A 94 7.74 -17.41 -2.42
C ASP A 94 6.65 -16.38 -2.74
N ILE A 95 5.62 -16.29 -1.90
CA ILE A 95 4.48 -15.40 -2.12
C ILE A 95 4.35 -14.44 -0.95
N LYS A 96 4.41 -13.15 -1.24
CA LYS A 96 4.33 -12.05 -0.27
C LYS A 96 3.09 -11.21 -0.48
N ILE A 97 2.50 -10.72 0.60
CA ILE A 97 1.38 -9.78 0.51
C ILE A 97 1.94 -8.36 0.34
N ASN A 98 1.50 -7.66 -0.70
CA ASN A 98 1.77 -6.25 -0.94
C ASN A 98 0.45 -5.48 -1.17
N PRO A 99 -0.08 -4.78 -0.14
CA PRO A 99 -1.37 -4.10 -0.24
C PRO A 99 -1.36 -2.92 -1.23
N LYS A 100 -0.19 -2.46 -1.68
CA LYS A 100 -0.10 -1.42 -2.72
C LYS A 100 -0.70 -1.89 -4.06
N LEU A 101 -0.78 -3.20 -4.29
CA LEU A 101 -1.39 -3.78 -5.48
C LEU A 101 -2.92 -3.63 -5.50
N SER A 102 -3.59 -3.59 -4.34
CA SER A 102 -5.04 -3.32 -4.27
C SER A 102 -5.42 -1.85 -4.51
N THR A 103 -4.45 -0.95 -4.43
CA THR A 103 -4.67 0.51 -4.47
C THR A 103 -4.81 1.05 -5.92
N ASN A 104 -4.59 0.21 -6.93
CA ASN A 104 -4.51 0.62 -8.34
C ASN A 104 -5.86 0.96 -9.01
N LYS A 105 -6.96 1.10 -8.26
CA LYS A 105 -8.25 1.57 -8.80
C LYS A 105 -8.79 2.86 -8.16
N GLN A 106 -8.15 3.42 -7.13
CA GLN A 106 -8.63 4.64 -6.47
C GLN A 106 -7.55 5.71 -6.26
N THR A 107 -6.37 5.56 -6.89
CA THR A 107 -5.17 6.27 -6.40
C THR A 107 -4.16 6.65 -7.46
N ALA A 108 -4.44 6.49 -8.76
CA ALA A 108 -3.62 7.17 -9.77
C ALA A 108 -3.67 8.72 -9.58
N GLU A 109 -4.75 9.23 -8.99
CA GLU A 109 -4.90 10.62 -8.54
C GLU A 109 -4.29 10.93 -7.16
N ASN A 110 -3.97 9.90 -6.34
CA ASN A 110 -3.52 10.08 -4.95
C ASN A 110 -2.05 9.67 -4.70
N LEU A 111 -1.35 9.10 -5.69
CA LEU A 111 0.08 8.77 -5.57
C LEU A 111 1.02 9.98 -5.78
N VAL A 112 0.53 11.07 -6.38
CA VAL A 112 1.22 12.37 -6.37
C VAL A 112 1.24 12.99 -4.96
N HIS A 113 0.40 12.49 -4.04
CA HIS A 113 0.17 13.10 -2.74
C HIS A 113 0.98 12.48 -1.56
N ARG A 114 1.93 11.58 -1.83
CA ARG A 114 2.72 10.91 -0.76
C ARG A 114 4.22 11.23 -0.74
N TYR A 115 4.67 12.18 -1.56
CA TYR A 115 5.96 12.84 -1.33
C TYR A 115 5.70 14.31 -0.99
N ILE A 116 5.26 14.54 0.24
CA ILE A 116 5.23 15.89 0.82
C ILE A 116 6.45 15.97 1.76
N PRO A 117 7.47 16.79 1.46
CA PRO A 117 8.55 17.07 2.42
C PRO A 117 7.94 17.64 3.71
N GLU A 118 8.53 17.33 4.87
CA GLU A 118 7.97 17.54 6.22
C GLU A 118 7.61 19.01 6.59
N SER A 119 7.80 19.97 5.68
CA SER A 119 7.67 21.41 5.87
C SER A 119 6.31 22.03 5.51
N THR A 120 5.32 21.27 5.03
CA THR A 120 3.98 21.80 4.68
C THR A 120 2.82 20.99 5.27
N LYS A 121 2.78 20.85 6.61
CA LYS A 121 1.69 20.15 7.32
C LYS A 121 0.46 21.01 7.66
N ASP A 122 0.39 22.26 7.22
CA ASP A 122 -0.67 23.19 7.70
C ASP A 122 -1.90 23.33 6.79
N ASP A 123 -1.91 22.79 5.56
CA ASP A 123 -3.00 23.10 4.60
C ASP A 123 -3.63 21.89 3.89
N MET A 124 -3.54 20.70 4.50
CA MET A 124 -4.34 19.57 4.05
C MET A 124 -5.65 19.50 4.83
N PRO A 125 -6.83 19.52 4.18
CA PRO A 125 -8.10 19.41 4.91
C PRO A 125 -8.14 18.05 5.60
N MET A 126 -7.93 18.05 6.91
CA MET A 126 -8.18 16.89 7.77
C MET A 126 -9.57 16.37 7.47
N ARG A 127 -9.63 15.10 7.03
CA ARG A 127 -10.80 14.22 6.90
C ARG A 127 -12.13 14.88 7.33
N GLN A 128 -12.71 15.68 6.43
CA GLN A 128 -13.97 16.37 6.69
C GLN A 128 -15.13 15.41 6.41
N LEU A 129 -16.02 15.27 7.40
CA LEU A 129 -17.31 14.65 7.17
C LEU A 129 -18.23 15.68 6.48
N SER A 130 -18.86 15.30 5.36
CA SER A 130 -19.76 16.22 4.63
C SER A 130 -20.98 16.60 5.45
N GLU A 131 -21.52 17.80 5.24
CA GLU A 131 -22.75 18.27 5.91
C GLU A 131 -23.94 17.33 5.67
N GLN A 132 -24.01 16.73 4.47
CA GLN A 132 -25.02 15.74 4.11
C GLN A 132 -24.92 14.48 4.98
N SER A 133 -23.70 13.96 5.18
CA SER A 133 -23.46 12.80 6.04
C SER A 133 -23.80 13.11 7.50
N ALA A 134 -23.51 14.33 7.97
CA ALA A 134 -23.84 14.78 9.32
C ALA A 134 -25.34 14.74 9.60
N LYS A 135 -26.14 15.19 8.63
CA LYS A 135 -27.60 15.18 8.73
C LYS A 135 -28.15 13.75 8.81
N GLN A 136 -27.60 12.83 8.00
CA GLN A 136 -27.95 11.41 8.04
C GLN A 136 -27.60 10.77 9.38
N LEU A 137 -26.42 11.08 9.95
CA LEU A 137 -26.01 10.57 11.26
C LEU A 137 -26.93 11.08 12.39
N LYS A 138 -27.40 12.33 12.33
CA LYS A 138 -28.38 12.87 13.29
C LYS A 138 -29.73 12.15 13.19
N GLU A 139 -30.19 11.87 11.97
CA GLU A 139 -31.44 11.14 11.75
C GLU A 139 -31.36 9.70 12.31
N LEU A 140 -30.22 9.03 12.13
CA LEU A 140 -29.96 7.71 12.70
C LEU A 140 -29.83 7.76 14.23
N ALA A 141 -29.22 8.80 14.78
CA ALA A 141 -29.09 8.99 16.21
C ALA A 141 -30.46 9.12 16.92
N ALA A 142 -31.42 9.79 16.27
CA ALA A 142 -32.79 9.93 16.79
C ALA A 142 -33.50 8.58 16.97
N ARG A 143 -33.11 7.55 16.21
CA ARG A 143 -33.69 6.20 16.24
C ARG A 143 -32.84 5.18 17.01
N SER A 144 -31.77 5.62 17.67
CA SER A 144 -30.76 4.74 18.26
C SER A 144 -30.82 4.70 19.80
N PRO A 145 -30.38 3.59 20.45
CA PRO A 145 -30.29 3.48 21.90
C PRO A 145 -29.27 4.45 22.49
N LYS A 146 -29.44 4.83 23.77
CA LYS A 146 -28.75 5.94 24.45
C LYS A 146 -27.23 6.01 24.21
N ARG A 147 -26.52 4.89 24.34
CA ARG A 147 -25.05 4.81 24.12
C ARG A 147 -24.62 5.05 22.68
N LEU A 148 -25.44 4.65 21.70
CA LEU A 148 -25.12 4.81 20.28
C LEU A 148 -25.53 6.21 19.79
N LYS A 149 -26.68 6.71 20.27
CA LYS A 149 -27.16 8.07 20.01
C LYS A 149 -26.11 9.12 20.36
N GLU A 150 -25.57 9.07 21.58
CA GLU A 150 -24.54 10.03 22.02
C GLU A 150 -23.29 10.01 21.13
N LYS A 151 -22.86 8.82 20.66
CA LYS A 151 -21.69 8.69 19.78
C LYS A 151 -21.96 9.23 18.38
N LEU A 152 -23.14 8.94 17.82
CA LEU A 152 -23.53 9.40 16.49
C LEU A 152 -23.74 10.92 16.45
N GLU A 153 -24.32 11.52 17.50
CA GLU A 153 -24.45 12.96 17.64
C GLU A 153 -23.09 13.64 17.75
N ARG A 154 -22.15 13.07 18.52
CA ARG A 154 -20.77 13.56 18.62
C ARG A 154 -20.05 13.54 17.27
N LEU A 155 -20.23 12.47 16.50
CA LEU A 155 -19.65 12.34 15.15
C LEU A 155 -20.26 13.33 14.17
N ALA A 156 -21.57 13.56 14.24
CA ALA A 156 -22.25 14.53 13.39
C ALA A 156 -21.89 15.99 13.74
N ALA A 157 -21.55 16.29 14.99
CA ALA A 157 -21.09 17.61 15.42
C ALA A 157 -19.70 17.96 14.86
N LEU A 158 -18.84 16.95 14.67
CA LEU A 158 -17.52 17.10 14.07
C LEU A 158 -17.55 17.32 12.54
N ALA A 159 -18.72 17.32 11.92
CA ALA A 159 -18.88 17.60 10.49
C ALA A 159 -18.93 19.11 10.24
N GLY A 160 -18.05 19.60 9.36
CA GLY A 160 -17.94 21.03 9.03
C GLY A 160 -17.08 21.85 9.99
N GLU A 161 -16.74 21.32 11.17
CA GLU A 161 -15.77 21.95 12.05
C GLU A 161 -14.37 21.76 11.46
N ARG A 162 -13.79 22.82 10.89
CA ARG A 162 -12.36 22.86 10.59
C ARG A 162 -11.66 22.68 11.93
N VAL A 163 -11.07 21.51 12.17
CA VAL A 163 -10.12 21.34 13.27
C VAL A 163 -8.91 22.19 12.90
N THR A 164 -8.98 23.49 13.19
CA THR A 164 -7.80 24.30 13.34
C THR A 164 -7.13 23.77 14.59
N SER A 165 -5.90 23.31 14.44
CA SER A 165 -5.00 22.79 15.46
C SER A 165 -4.56 23.88 16.46
N ALA A 166 -5.51 24.65 17.00
CA ALA A 166 -5.26 25.72 17.95
C ALA A 166 -6.47 25.92 18.89
N THR A 167 -6.96 24.85 19.53
CA THR A 167 -7.83 25.00 20.71
C THR A 167 -7.19 24.35 21.93
N SER A 168 -6.38 25.16 22.58
CA SER A 168 -6.25 25.28 24.04
C SER A 168 -6.17 23.98 24.85
N ARG A 169 -4.96 23.42 24.92
CA ARG A 169 -4.47 22.82 26.17
C ARG A 169 -4.13 23.94 27.15
N ASN A 170 -5.13 24.64 27.68
CA ASN A 170 -4.91 25.48 28.85
C ASN A 170 -6.19 25.62 29.67
N ASN A 171 -6.45 24.63 30.52
CA ASN A 171 -7.20 24.83 31.76
C ASN A 171 -6.98 23.63 32.68
N LEU A 172 -5.78 23.55 33.24
CA LEU A 172 -5.58 22.91 34.54
C LEU A 172 -4.30 23.47 35.17
N ASN A 173 -4.42 24.60 35.85
CA ASN A 173 -3.69 24.94 37.08
C ASN A 173 -3.95 26.40 37.47
N ARG A 174 -4.99 26.63 38.26
CA ARG A 174 -5.07 27.77 39.19
C ARG A 174 -6.00 27.43 40.35
N THR A 175 -5.50 26.60 41.27
CA THR A 175 -5.94 26.57 42.66
C THR A 175 -4.69 26.66 43.55
N LYS A 176 -4.27 27.88 43.86
CA LYS A 176 -3.56 28.17 45.10
C LYS A 176 -3.91 29.59 45.56
N LYS A 177 -4.82 29.60 46.52
CA LYS A 177 -5.18 30.71 47.41
C LYS A 177 -4.02 30.92 48.40
N PRO A 178 -3.70 32.13 48.83
CA PRO A 178 -3.39 32.41 50.22
C PRO A 178 -4.70 32.67 50.99
#